data_AF-A0A229UIJ4-F1
#
_entry.id   AF-A0A229UIJ4-F1
#
_cell.length_a   1.000
_cell.length_b   1.000
_cell.length_c   1.000
_cell.angle_alpha   90.00
_cell.angle_beta   90.00
_cell.angle_gamma   90.00
#
_symmetry.space_group_name_H-M   'P 1'
#
loop_
_entity.id
_entity.type
_entity.pdbx_description
1 polymer ?
#
loop_
_entity_poly.entity_id
_entity_poly.type
_entity_poly.pdbx_seq_one_letter_code
_entity_poly.pdbx_strand_id
1 'polypeptide(L)' 'MFVFCNRRRDRLKILHWDHAGFWLYYRRLKRGTFQWPAGGTTPLCLSQ' A
#
# COMPACT_ATOMS: atom_id res chain seq x y z
N MET A 1 4.44 9.34 0.71
CA MET A 1 4.04 8.00 1.21
C MET A 1 3.87 7.06 0.02
N PHE A 2 4.29 5.80 0.14
CA PHE A 2 4.12 4.78 -0.90
C PHE A 2 3.29 3.61 -0.38
N VAL A 3 2.39 3.09 -1.20
CA VAL A 3 1.54 1.94 -0.85
C VAL A 3 1.79 0.81 -1.84
N PHE A 4 2.12 -0.36 -1.32
CA PHE A 4 2.41 -1.56 -2.11
C PHE A 4 1.44 -2.67 -1.73
N CYS A 5 0.87 -3.29 -2.76
CA CYS A 5 0.04 -4.49 -2.62
C CYS A 5 0.72 -5.65 -3.33
N ASN A 6 0.76 -6.83 -2.69
CA ASN A 6 1.36 -8.00 -3.33
C ASN A 6 0.46 -8.55 -4.46
N ARG A 7 1.00 -9.46 -5.29
CA ARG A 7 0.26 -10.03 -6.43
C ARG A 7 -1.07 -10.71 -6.05
N ARG A 8 -1.13 -11.35 -4.88
CA ARG A 8 -2.35 -11.99 -4.36
C ARG A 8 -3.33 -11.01 -3.71
N ARG A 9 -2.93 -9.74 -3.56
CA ARG A 9 -3.67 -8.67 -2.88
C ARG A 9 -4.09 -9.01 -1.45
N ASP A 10 -3.39 -9.91 -0.76
CA ASP A 10 -3.67 -10.28 0.65
C ASP A 10 -2.73 -9.57 1.64
N ARG A 11 -1.70 -8.87 1.13
CA ARG A 11 -0.70 -8.15 1.93
C ARG A 11 -0.54 -6.73 1.43
N LEU A 12 -0.55 -5.79 2.37
CA LEU A 12 -0.36 -4.37 2.15
C LEU A 12 0.87 -3.89 2.93
N LYS A 13 1.73 -3.13 2.27
CA LYS A 13 2.84 -2.38 2.89
C LYS A 13 2.64 -0.90 2.62
N ILE A 14 2.77 -0.08 3.66
CA ILE A 14 2.76 1.38 3.53
C ILE A 14 4.08 1.90 4.05
N LEU A 15 4.82 2.60 3.19
CA LEU A 15 6.05 3.30 3.53
C LEU A 15 5.74 4.78 3.69
N HIS A 16 5.89 5.28 4.90
CA HIS A 16 5.69 6.68 5.27
C HIS A 16 7.03 7.26 5.72
N TRP A 17 7.44 8.39 5.15
CA TRP A 17 8.66 9.10 5.57
C TRP A 17 8.28 10.29 6.43
N ASP A 18 8.98 10.46 7.55
CA ASP A 18 8.84 11.56 8.50
C ASP A 18 10.24 12.16 8.78
N HIS A 19 10.31 13.28 9.49
CA HIS A 19 11.57 13.99 9.77
C HIS A 19 12.64 13.13 10.44
N ALA A 20 12.24 12.16 11.27
CA ALA A 20 13.16 11.29 12.02
C ALA A 20 13.43 9.92 11.34
N GLY A 21 12.86 9.65 10.17
CA GLY A 21 13.06 8.38 9.45
C GLY A 21 11.81 7.88 8.75
N PHE A 22 11.62 6.55 8.68
CA PHE A 22 10.46 5.96 8.04
C PHE A 22 9.68 5.02 8.94
N TRP A 23 8.37 4.99 8.70
CA TRP A 23 7.43 4.03 9.24
C TRP A 23 7.07 3.04 8.15
N LEU A 24 7.14 1.75 8.47
CA LEU A 24 6.68 0.67 7.61
C LEU A 24 5.47 -0.02 8.25
N TYR A 25 4.28 0.29 7.75
CA TYR A 25 3.07 -0.40 8.17
C TYR A 25 2.90 -1.68 7.33
N TYR A 26 2.65 -2.80 8.00
CA TYR A 26 2.43 -4.08 7.35
C TYR A 26 1.12 -4.72 7.82
N ARG A 27 0.23 -5.00 6.86
CA ARG A 27 -1.04 -5.67 7.14
C ARG A 27 -1.21 -6.89 6.24
N ARG A 28 -1.57 -8.02 6.84
CA ARG A 28 -1.92 -9.27 6.15
C ARG A 28 -3.35 -9.65 6.47
N LEU A 29 -4.13 -9.95 5.44
CA LEU A 29 -5.45 -10.54 5.60
C LEU A 29 -5.32 -12.05 5.76
N LYS A 30 -6.03 -12.62 6.75
CA LYS A 30 -6.11 -14.08 6.90
C LYS A 30 -7.02 -14.71 5.84
N ARG A 31 -8.02 -13.96 5.36
CA ARG A 31 -8.98 -14.37 4.32
C ARG A 31 -9.41 -13.14 3.51
N GLY A 32 -9.62 -13.34 2.21
CA GLY A 32 -9.99 -12.27 1.27
C GLY A 32 -8.81 -11.47 0.73
N THR A 33 -9.11 -10.44 -0.04
CA THR A 33 -8.13 -9.57 -0.70
C THR A 33 -8.48 -8.10 -0.47
N PHE A 34 -7.47 -7.24 -0.50
CA PHE A 34 -7.66 -5.80 -0.54
C PHE A 34 -8.26 -5.41 -1.89
N GLN A 35 -9.25 -4.52 -1.85
CA GLN A 35 -9.74 -3.83 -3.03
C GLN A 35 -8.62 -2.91 -3.52
N TRP A 36 -7.96 -3.33 -4.60
CA TRP A 36 -6.84 -2.62 -5.19
C TRP A 36 -7.26 -2.17 -6.60
N PRO A 37 -6.96 -0.93 -7.00
CA PRO A 37 -7.33 -0.41 -8.31
C PRO A 37 -6.78 -1.33 -9.42
N ALA A 38 -7.64 -1.71 -10.35
CA ALA A 38 -7.31 -2.66 -11.41
C ALA A 38 -6.61 -2.00 -12.63
N GLY A 39 -6.48 -0.68 -12.65
CA GLY A 39 -5.78 0.06 -13.71
C GLY A 39 -4.28 0.08 -13.45
N GLY A 40 -3.51 -0.58 -14.33
CA GLY A 40 -2.06 -0.62 -14.25
C GLY A 40 -1.43 0.77 -14.21
N THR A 41 -0.45 0.90 -13.32
CA THR A 41 0.68 1.83 -13.42
C THR A 41 0.39 3.33 -13.29
N THR A 42 -0.86 3.78 -13.21
CA THR A 42 -1.12 5.18 -12.86
C THR A 42 -0.87 5.37 -11.36
N PRO A 43 0.17 6.13 -10.94
CA PRO A 43 0.28 6.50 -9.54
C PRO A 43 -0.97 7.27 -9.17
N LEU A 44 -1.75 6.72 -8.23
CA LEU A 44 -2.87 7.43 -7.66
C LEU A 44 -2.30 8.55 -6.81
N CYS A 45 -2.27 9.75 -7.40
CA CYS A 45 -2.01 10.96 -6.64
C CYS A 45 -3.18 11.15 -5.68
N LEU A 46 -2.96 10.81 -4.41
CA LEU A 46 -3.81 11.27 -3.33
C LEU A 46 -3.46 12.74 -3.11
N SER A 47 -3.94 13.63 -3.97
CA SER A 47 -3.85 15.06 -3.72
C SER A 47 -4.68 15.37 -2.47
N GLN A 48 -4.02 15.92 -1.45
CA GLN A 48 -4.70 16.76 -0.44
C GLN A 48 -4.74 18.19 -0.95
#